data_AF-A0A6B3LWC9-F1
#
_entry.id   AF-A0A6B3LWC9-F1
#
_cell.length_a   1.000
_cell.length_b   1.000
_cell.length_c   1.000
_cell.angle_alpha   90.00
_cell.angle_beta   90.00
_cell.angle_gamma   90.00
#
_symmetry.space_group_name_H-M   'P 1'
#
loop_
_entity.id
_entity.type
_entity.pdbx_description
1 polymer ?
#
loop_
_entity_poly.entity_id
_entity_poly.type
_entity_poly.pdbx_seq_one_letter_code
_entity_poly.pdbx_strand_id
1 'polypeptide(L)'
;MRVLAIASAGGHWVQLLRLLPAFEENEIVFVSTHKSFSQTVKNCPFYVIPDANRWNKLKLLKVCFCVLGLLYIIKPDVIITTGAAPGLMAVIAGRLLGAKTIWIDSIANVEKLSLSGRIALLFANRTYTQWPDLATSKIKYKGSVIG
;
A
#
# COMPACT_ATOMS: atom_id res chain seq x y z
N MET A 1 7.82 9.18 -13.33
CA MET A 1 6.58 8.38 -13.31
C MET A 1 5.71 8.87 -12.16
N ARG A 2 4.41 8.59 -12.16
CA ARG A 2 3.52 8.87 -11.04
C ARG A 2 3.38 7.66 -10.13
N VAL A 3 3.76 7.82 -8.87
CA VAL A 3 3.74 6.76 -7.85
C VAL A 3 2.64 7.06 -6.85
N LEU A 4 1.70 6.13 -6.68
CA LEU A 4 0.74 6.17 -5.59
C LEU A 4 1.27 5.39 -4.39
N ALA A 5 1.54 6.09 -3.30
CA ALA A 5 1.92 5.52 -2.02
C ALA A 5 0.71 5.47 -1.09
N ILE A 6 0.19 4.27 -0.83
CA ILE A 6 -1.04 4.06 -0.04
C ILE A 6 -0.80 3.17 1.18
N ALA A 7 -1.18 3.66 2.36
CA ALA A 7 -1.15 2.88 3.60
C ALA A 7 -2.22 3.36 4.58
N SER A 8 -2.75 2.43 5.38
CA SER A 8 -3.59 2.80 6.53
C SER A 8 -2.79 3.51 7.62
N ALA A 9 -3.50 4.11 8.57
CA ALA A 9 -2.90 4.74 9.75
C ALA A 9 -1.97 3.81 10.55
N GLY A 10 -1.10 4.42 11.36
CA GLY A 10 -0.23 3.74 12.32
C GLY A 10 1.04 3.17 11.68
N GLY A 11 1.42 1.95 12.07
CA GLY A 11 2.69 1.34 11.66
C GLY A 11 2.84 1.13 10.15
N HIS A 12 1.74 0.95 9.40
CA HIS A 12 1.79 0.85 7.94
C HIS A 12 2.25 2.17 7.30
N TRP A 13 1.70 3.30 7.76
CA TRP A 13 2.12 4.62 7.29
C TRP A 13 3.59 4.90 7.56
N VAL A 14 4.06 4.62 8.79
CA VAL A 14 5.47 4.80 9.15
C VAL A 14 6.40 3.94 8.27
N GLN A 15 6.04 2.68 8.04
CA GLN A 15 6.80 1.80 7.15
C GLN A 15 6.82 2.31 5.71
N LEU A 16 5.71 2.87 5.22
CA LEU A 16 5.62 3.41 3.87
C LEU A 16 6.55 4.62 3.70
N LEU A 17 6.57 5.52 4.69
CA LEU A 17 7.43 6.71 4.67
C LEU A 17 8.92 6.35 4.60
N ARG A 18 9.34 5.23 5.20
CA ARG A 18 10.74 4.77 5.16
C ARG A 18 11.18 4.28 3.78
N LEU A 19 10.24 4.00 2.89
CA LEU A 19 10.52 3.56 1.51
C LEU A 19 10.63 4.74 0.54
N LEU A 20 10.28 5.96 0.96
CA LEU A 20 10.24 7.13 0.10
C LEU A 20 11.56 7.50 -0.57
N PRO A 21 12.74 7.35 0.07
CA PRO A 21 14.01 7.62 -0.59
C PRO A 21 14.18 6.85 -1.91
N ALA A 22 13.54 5.68 -2.06
CA ALA A 22 13.57 4.90 -3.30
C ALA A 22 12.71 5.49 -4.44
N PHE A 23 11.89 6.51 -4.17
CA PHE A 23 10.93 7.09 -5.11
C PHE A 23 11.05 8.62 -5.23
N GLU A 24 12.01 9.27 -4.58
CA GLU A 24 12.14 10.74 -4.52
C GLU A 24 12.20 11.43 -5.89
N GLU A 25 12.75 10.77 -6.91
CA GLU A 25 12.81 11.30 -8.27
C GLU A 25 11.47 11.21 -9.04
N ASN A 26 10.41 10.70 -8.41
CA ASN A 26 9.10 10.50 -9.03
C ASN A 26 8.04 11.45 -8.45
N GLU A 27 6.96 11.66 -9.21
CA GLU A 27 5.78 12.36 -8.71
C GLU A 27 5.03 11.42 -7.74
N ILE A 28 5.17 11.64 -6.44
CA ILE A 28 4.53 10.81 -5.41
C ILE A 28 3.20 11.43 -4.97
N VAL A 29 2.14 10.63 -5.04
CA VAL A 29 0.82 10.93 -4.48
C VAL A 29 0.57 10.01 -3.30
N PHE A 30 0.17 10.58 -2.18
CA PHE A 30 -0.07 9.85 -0.94
C PHE A 30 -1.54 9.63 -0.67
N VAL A 31 -1.88 8.46 -0.15
CA VAL A 31 -3.23 8.13 0.32
C VAL A 31 -3.16 7.47 1.69
N SER A 32 -3.93 7.99 2.64
CA SER A 32 -4.05 7.37 3.97
C SER A 32 -5.45 7.51 4.57
N THR A 33 -5.69 6.82 5.69
CA THR A 33 -7.00 6.81 6.37
C THR A 33 -7.19 7.96 7.36
N HIS A 34 -6.14 8.74 7.64
CA HIS A 34 -6.21 9.86 8.60
C HIS A 34 -5.57 11.14 8.06
N LYS A 35 -6.28 12.26 8.18
CA LYS A 35 -5.86 13.57 7.62
C LYS A 35 -4.57 14.11 8.24
N SER A 36 -4.29 13.81 9.51
CA SER A 36 -3.09 14.32 10.20
C SER A 36 -1.78 13.90 9.52
N PHE A 37 -1.77 12.79 8.78
CA PHE A 37 -0.57 12.34 8.08
C PHE A 37 -0.15 13.23 6.92
N SER A 38 -1.02 14.11 6.41
CA SER A 38 -0.62 15.11 5.42
C SER A 38 0.51 16.02 5.94
N GLN A 39 0.59 16.22 7.26
CA GLN A 39 1.66 17.00 7.89
C GLN A 39 3.04 16.32 7.80
N THR A 40 3.09 15.02 7.52
CA THR A 40 4.34 14.26 7.33
C THR A 40 4.86 14.31 5.90
N VAL A 41 4.04 14.81 4.95
CA VAL A 41 4.34 14.87 3.50
C VAL A 41 3.91 16.22 2.91
N LYS A 42 4.31 17.33 3.54
CA LYS A 42 3.76 18.68 3.32
C LYS A 42 3.86 19.22 1.88
N ASN A 43 4.68 18.62 1.03
CA ASN A 43 4.94 19.08 -0.34
C ASN A 43 4.43 18.11 -1.41
N CYS A 44 3.64 17.10 -1.03
CA CYS A 44 3.13 16.09 -1.94
C CYS A 44 1.60 16.08 -1.95
N PRO A 45 0.95 15.80 -3.10
CA PRO A 45 -0.49 15.57 -3.13
C PRO A 45 -0.89 14.47 -2.15
N PHE A 46 -1.90 14.74 -1.32
CA PHE A 46 -2.35 13.83 -0.28
C PHE A 46 -3.87 13.70 -0.27
N TYR A 47 -4.37 12.47 -0.34
CA TYR A 47 -5.78 12.15 -0.28
C TYR A 47 -6.11 11.33 0.97
N VAL A 48 -7.29 11.59 1.52
CA VAL A 48 -7.82 10.85 2.66
C VAL A 48 -8.90 9.90 2.18
N ILE A 49 -8.81 8.64 2.59
CA ILE A 49 -9.88 7.66 2.45
C ILE A 49 -10.49 7.34 3.82
N PRO A 50 -11.74 6.85 3.89
CA PRO A 50 -12.32 6.43 5.15
C PRO A 50 -11.48 5.35 5.83
N ASP A 51 -11.44 5.34 7.16
CA ASP A 51 -10.87 4.21 7.89
C ASP A 51 -11.89 3.08 7.97
N ALA A 52 -11.44 1.86 7.65
CA ALA A 52 -12.27 0.67 7.67
C ALA A 52 -11.67 -0.36 8.62
N ASN A 53 -12.44 -0.73 9.64
CA ASN A 53 -12.07 -1.80 10.53
C ASN A 53 -12.60 -3.14 9.98
N ARG A 54 -11.87 -4.24 10.22
CA ARG A 54 -12.18 -5.59 9.70
C ARG A 54 -13.59 -6.09 9.99
N TRP A 55 -14.23 -5.54 11.02
CA TRP A 55 -15.58 -5.88 11.47
C TRP A 55 -16.70 -5.20 10.67
N ASN A 56 -16.39 -4.16 9.90
CA ASN A 56 -17.41 -3.33 9.25
C ASN A 56 -17.32 -3.44 7.72
N LYS A 57 -17.91 -4.52 7.18
CA LYS A 57 -17.89 -4.86 5.74
C LYS A 57 -18.43 -3.73 4.85
N LEU A 58 -19.45 -2.99 5.29
CA LEU A 58 -19.95 -1.83 4.55
C LEU A 58 -18.91 -0.70 4.44
N LYS A 59 -18.16 -0.44 5.52
CA LYS A 59 -17.08 0.57 5.48
C LYS A 59 -15.93 0.12 4.58
N LEU A 60 -15.59 -1.17 4.59
CA LEU A 60 -14.62 -1.72 3.65
C LEU A 60 -15.05 -1.49 2.20
N LEU A 61 -16.32 -1.79 1.87
CA LEU A 61 -16.85 -1.56 0.53
C LEU A 61 -16.80 -0.07 0.13
N LYS A 62 -17.16 0.83 1.05
CA LYS A 62 -17.02 2.29 0.83
C LYS A 62 -15.57 2.69 0.55
N VAL A 63 -14.62 2.14 1.30
CA VAL A 63 -13.18 2.36 1.05
C VAL A 63 -12.78 1.84 -0.33
N CYS A 64 -13.27 0.66 -0.74
CA CYS A 64 -13.02 0.13 -2.07
C CYS A 64 -13.43 1.12 -3.16
N PHE A 65 -14.66 1.65 -3.10
CA PHE A 65 -15.16 2.61 -4.08
C PHE A 65 -14.39 3.93 -4.05
N CYS A 66 -14.01 4.43 -2.87
CA CYS A 66 -13.16 5.62 -2.77
C CYS A 66 -11.79 5.40 -3.40
N VAL A 67 -11.13 4.28 -3.12
CA VAL A 67 -9.82 3.94 -3.71
C VAL A 67 -9.93 3.80 -5.22
N LEU A 68 -10.96 3.12 -5.72
CA LEU A 68 -11.21 2.98 -7.17
C LEU A 68 -11.37 4.34 -7.86
N GLY A 69 -12.20 5.23 -7.30
CA GLY A 69 -12.40 6.57 -7.84
C GLY A 69 -11.10 7.39 -7.84
N LEU A 70 -10.31 7.30 -6.75
CA LEU A 70 -9.00 7.96 -6.68
C LEU A 70 -8.04 7.43 -7.74
N LEU A 71 -7.98 6.11 -7.96
CA LEU A 71 -7.11 5.52 -8.98
C LEU A 71 -7.48 5.98 -10.39
N TYR A 72 -8.78 6.11 -10.68
CA TYR A 72 -9.25 6.61 -11.97
C TYR A 72 -8.87 8.09 -12.22
N ILE A 73 -8.86 8.90 -11.17
CA ILE A 73 -8.49 10.32 -11.23
C ILE A 73 -6.97 10.48 -11.30
N ILE A 74 -6.24 9.82 -10.40
CA ILE A 74 -4.79 9.97 -10.25
C ILE A 74 -4.04 9.32 -11.41
N LYS A 75 -4.54 8.18 -11.92
CA LYS A 75 -3.91 7.37 -12.98
C LYS A 75 -2.43 7.07 -12.70
N PRO A 76 -2.12 6.34 -11.61
CA PRO A 76 -0.73 6.07 -11.26
C PRO A 76 -0.07 5.05 -12.20
N ASP A 77 1.20 5.26 -12.50
CA ASP A 77 2.03 4.28 -13.21
C ASP A 77 2.43 3.12 -12.28
N VAL A 78 2.66 3.45 -10.99
CA VAL A 78 3.10 2.52 -9.96
C VAL A 78 2.25 2.72 -8.70
N ILE A 79 1.86 1.63 -8.06
CA ILE A 79 1.23 1.64 -6.73
C ILE A 79 2.13 0.88 -5.77
N ILE A 80 2.44 1.51 -4.64
CA ILE A 80 3.17 0.90 -3.53
C ILE A 80 2.33 0.95 -2.26
N THR A 81 2.31 -0.16 -1.54
CA THR A 81 1.63 -0.25 -0.26
C THR A 81 2.39 -1.13 0.73
N THR A 82 2.36 -0.74 1.99
CA THR A 82 2.89 -1.51 3.12
C THR A 82 1.83 -2.38 3.79
N GLY A 83 0.76 -2.69 3.05
CA GLY A 83 -0.29 -3.60 3.45
C GLY A 83 -1.55 -2.92 4.00
N ALA A 84 -2.38 -3.71 4.70
CA ALA A 84 -3.75 -3.43 5.10
C ALA A 84 -4.79 -3.51 3.97
N ALA A 85 -6.07 -3.45 4.34
CA ALA A 85 -7.19 -3.62 3.41
C ALA A 85 -7.25 -2.55 2.29
N PRO A 86 -7.03 -1.25 2.55
CA PRO A 86 -7.03 -0.25 1.48
C PRO A 86 -5.91 -0.47 0.46
N GLY A 87 -4.73 -0.88 0.92
CA GLY A 87 -3.60 -1.24 0.08
C GLY A 87 -3.93 -2.41 -0.86
N LEU A 88 -4.64 -3.42 -0.36
CA LEU A 88 -5.02 -4.58 -1.16
C LEU A 88 -5.95 -4.16 -2.30
N MET A 89 -6.91 -3.31 -1.99
CA MET A 89 -7.84 -2.80 -3.00
C MET A 89 -7.12 -1.97 -4.05
N ALA A 90 -6.16 -1.15 -3.65
CA ALA A 90 -5.36 -0.38 -4.59
C ALA A 90 -4.53 -1.29 -5.50
N VAL A 91 -3.94 -2.37 -4.97
CA VAL A 91 -3.19 -3.35 -5.77
C VAL A 91 -4.09 -4.05 -6.78
N ILE A 92 -5.25 -4.56 -6.37
CA ILE A 92 -6.18 -5.25 -7.27
C ILE A 92 -6.64 -4.29 -8.37
N ALA A 93 -7.15 -3.13 -7.98
CA ALA A 93 -7.69 -2.14 -8.90
C ALA A 93 -6.61 -1.58 -9.84
N GLY A 94 -5.45 -1.21 -9.32
CA GLY A 94 -4.35 -0.70 -10.13
C GLY A 94 -3.86 -1.71 -11.14
N ARG A 95 -3.77 -2.99 -10.75
CA ARG A 95 -3.38 -4.07 -11.67
C ARG A 95 -4.35 -4.18 -12.85
N LEU A 96 -5.65 -4.08 -12.59
CA LEU A 96 -6.69 -4.09 -13.62
C LEU A 96 -6.64 -2.85 -14.53
N LEU A 97 -6.21 -1.72 -13.98
CA LEU A 97 -6.01 -0.46 -14.72
C LEU A 97 -4.64 -0.37 -15.41
N GLY A 98 -3.81 -1.42 -15.36
CA GLY A 98 -2.50 -1.48 -16.03
C GLY A 98 -1.32 -0.91 -15.23
N ALA A 99 -1.54 -0.42 -14.01
CA ALA A 99 -0.47 0.06 -13.14
C ALA A 99 0.44 -1.10 -12.68
N LYS A 100 1.72 -0.80 -12.46
CA LYS A 100 2.65 -1.72 -11.80
C LYS A 100 2.39 -1.68 -10.29
N THR A 101 2.23 -2.83 -9.66
CA THR A 101 1.81 -2.91 -8.24
C THR A 101 2.87 -3.59 -7.36
N ILE A 102 3.18 -2.95 -6.23
CA ILE A 102 4.16 -3.41 -5.26
C ILE A 102 3.46 -3.57 -3.91
N TRP A 103 3.41 -4.82 -3.44
CA TRP A 103 2.97 -5.16 -2.09
C TRP A 103 4.18 -5.37 -1.19
N ILE A 104 4.19 -4.71 -0.03
CA ILE A 104 5.18 -4.94 1.01
C ILE A 104 4.40 -5.36 2.25
N ASP A 105 4.57 -6.60 2.67
CA ASP A 105 3.86 -7.09 3.85
C ASP A 105 4.40 -6.43 5.11
N SER A 106 3.49 -6.15 6.04
CA SER A 106 3.84 -5.46 7.29
C SER A 106 4.79 -6.31 8.12
N ILE A 107 5.71 -5.64 8.81
CA ILE A 107 6.62 -6.28 9.75
C ILE A 107 5.90 -7.10 10.84
N ALA A 108 4.66 -6.73 11.18
CA ALA A 108 3.88 -7.45 12.18
C ALA A 108 3.59 -8.93 11.82
N ASN A 109 3.76 -9.32 10.55
CA ASN A 109 3.44 -10.64 10.05
C ASN A 109 4.69 -11.55 10.01
N VAL A 110 5.12 -12.01 11.19
CA VAL A 110 6.37 -12.78 11.36
C VAL A 110 6.28 -14.20 10.82
N GLU A 111 5.18 -14.90 11.12
CA GLU A 111 5.05 -16.34 10.83
C GLU A 111 4.48 -16.65 9.44
N LYS A 112 3.69 -15.74 8.89
CA LYS A 112 3.01 -15.90 7.60
C LYS A 112 2.54 -14.56 7.08
N LEU A 113 2.41 -14.43 5.76
CA LEU A 113 1.78 -13.25 5.17
C LEU A 113 0.38 -13.02 5.74
N SER A 114 0.03 -11.75 5.89
CA SER A 114 -1.34 -11.34 6.21
C SER A 114 -2.35 -11.95 5.24
N LEU A 115 -3.62 -12.06 5.65
CA LEU A 115 -4.69 -12.48 4.74
C LEU A 115 -4.69 -11.61 3.47
N SER A 116 -4.58 -10.29 3.65
CA SER A 116 -4.48 -9.36 2.53
C SER A 116 -3.23 -9.61 1.69
N GLY A 117 -2.08 -9.89 2.30
CA GLY A 117 -0.83 -10.20 1.58
C GLY A 117 -0.92 -11.47 0.75
N ARG A 118 -1.60 -12.51 1.24
CA ARG A 118 -1.84 -13.74 0.47
C ARG A 118 -2.74 -13.48 -0.75
N ILE A 119 -3.75 -12.63 -0.61
CA ILE A 119 -4.60 -12.23 -1.75
C ILE A 119 -3.80 -11.33 -2.70
N ALA A 120 -3.05 -10.36 -2.17
CA ALA A 120 -2.23 -9.45 -2.95
C ALA A 120 -1.21 -10.20 -3.81
N LEU A 121 -0.68 -11.33 -3.34
CA LEU A 121 0.24 -12.18 -4.10
C LEU A 121 -0.28 -12.60 -5.48
N LEU A 122 -1.61 -12.69 -5.65
CA LEU A 122 -2.25 -13.05 -6.93
C LEU A 122 -2.29 -11.89 -7.93
N PHE A 123 -2.26 -10.65 -7.44
CA PHE A 123 -2.49 -9.45 -8.25
C PHE A 123 -1.26 -8.53 -8.32
N ALA A 124 -0.39 -8.57 -7.32
CA ALA A 124 0.79 -7.73 -7.23
C ALA A 124 1.82 -8.12 -8.29
N ASN A 125 2.41 -7.14 -8.96
CA ASN A 125 3.58 -7.40 -9.81
C ASN A 125 4.80 -7.84 -9.00
N ARG A 126 4.95 -7.28 -7.79
CA ARG A 126 6.00 -7.65 -6.85
C ARG A 126 5.46 -7.71 -5.44
N THR A 127 5.83 -8.76 -4.73
CA THR A 127 5.49 -8.94 -3.32
C THR A 127 6.78 -9.05 -2.52
N TYR A 128 6.87 -8.27 -1.46
CA TYR A 128 7.99 -8.26 -0.53
C TYR A 128 7.54 -8.65 0.87
N THR A 129 8.42 -9.37 1.56
CA THR A 129 8.34 -9.67 2.98
C THR A 129 9.51 -9.02 3.69
N GLN A 130 9.35 -8.74 4.99
CA GLN A 130 10.42 -8.27 5.86
C GLN A 130 11.03 -9.39 6.71
N TRP A 131 10.57 -10.63 6.52
CA TRP A 131 11.07 -11.81 7.20
C TRP A 131 11.67 -12.79 6.18
N PRO A 132 12.96 -13.15 6.29
CA PRO A 132 13.64 -13.99 5.31
C PRO A 132 12.97 -15.37 5.19
N ASP A 133 12.46 -15.92 6.29
CA ASP A 133 11.81 -17.24 6.32
C ASP A 133 10.49 -17.28 5.52
N LEU A 134 9.89 -16.12 5.24
CA LEU A 134 8.68 -16.02 4.40
C LEU A 134 9.00 -15.83 2.91
N ALA A 135 10.28 -15.73 2.54
CA ALA A 135 10.67 -15.57 1.16
C ALA A 135 10.41 -16.85 0.37
N THR A 136 9.95 -16.69 -0.87
CA THR A 136 9.70 -17.78 -1.83
C THR A 136 10.07 -17.30 -3.23
N SER A 137 9.87 -18.14 -4.25
CA SER A 137 10.04 -17.71 -5.65
C SER A 137 9.15 -16.51 -6.03
N LYS A 138 7.99 -16.36 -5.38
CA LYS A 138 7.03 -15.26 -5.62
C LYS A 138 7.12 -14.12 -4.60
N ILE A 139 7.71 -14.36 -3.43
CA ILE A 139 7.79 -13.40 -2.31
C ILE A 139 9.26 -13.10 -2.06
N LYS A 140 9.66 -11.84 -2.20
CA LYS A 140 11.07 -11.46 -2.10
C LYS A 140 11.38 -10.86 -0.73
N TYR A 141 12.44 -11.33 -0.10
CA TYR A 141 13.07 -10.63 1.01
C TYR A 141 14.16 -9.68 0.49
N LYS A 142 14.15 -8.43 0.95
CA LYS A 142 15.11 -7.38 0.58
C LYS A 142 15.51 -6.48 1.76
N GLY A 143 15.53 -7.07 2.96
CA GLY A 143 15.78 -6.33 4.20
C GLY A 143 14.48 -5.97 4.93
N SER A 144 14.63 -5.35 6.10
CA SER A 144 13.54 -4.87 6.93
C SER A 144 13.46 -3.34 6.83
N VAL A 145 12.28 -2.75 6.97
CA VAL A 145 12.17 -1.28 7.09
C VAL A 145 12.39 -0.80 8.52
N ILE A 146 12.81 -1.65 9.48
CA ILE A 146 13.17 -1.23 10.84
C ILE A 146 14.66 -1.16 11.15
N GLY A 147 15.51 -1.59 10.21
CA GLY A 147 16.96 -1.67 10.38
C GLY A 147 17.52 -2.72 9.46
#